data_AF-A0AAJ0MAC6-F1
#
_entry.id   AF-A0AAJ0MAC6-F1
#
_cell.length_a   1.000
_cell.length_b   1.000
_cell.length_c   1.000
_cell.angle_alpha   90.00
_cell.angle_beta   90.00
_cell.angle_gamma   90.00
#
_symmetry.space_group_name_H-M   'P 1'
#
loop_
_entity.id
_entity.type
_entity.pdbx_description
1 polymer ?
#
loop_
_entity_poly.entity_id
_entity_poly.type
_entity_poly.pdbx_seq_one_letter_code
_entity_poly.pdbx_strand_id
1 'polypeptide(L)'
;MPYIEAGAPGRRVCIFGAGISGLRCTDVLLLKSKVTILEARNRIGGRVIEYSRPMSWANYMAEIGPNSDESHPVYKLATDTATPLHHWNNKQLIYDPSGKALPAEQIQRLSTLLGREFRVKSQDSLQDFIRRRAEEVVPDEVERKLLVQMSDVFGAYVGEPVWKQSLRFAWMEIWDLSTFRAPNNRPAILFYLYGDCLRHIVNIYDKPKVDKTRLLDDFFRPYYSCLPKYSADDPDCKLKAILATEWLKDGAEWVRELLQLTRRVWRRQQ
;
A
#
# COMPACT_ATOMS: atom_id res chain seq x y z
N MET A 1 -26.83 17.62 -1.38
CA MET A 1 -25.82 16.85 -0.61
C MET A 1 -26.46 15.54 -0.17
N PRO A 2 -26.02 14.36 -0.64
CA PRO A 2 -26.67 13.11 -0.25
C PRO A 2 -26.11 12.63 1.10
N TYR A 3 -27.01 12.43 2.08
CA TYR A 3 -26.73 11.99 3.45
C TYR A 3 -27.14 10.52 3.62
N ILE A 4 -26.30 9.72 4.27
CA ILE A 4 -26.55 8.30 4.56
C ILE A 4 -26.69 8.14 6.08
N GLU A 5 -27.87 7.74 6.55
CA GLU A 5 -28.07 7.27 7.93
C GLU A 5 -28.32 5.77 7.96
N ALA A 6 -27.54 5.06 8.78
CA ALA A 6 -27.94 3.80 9.41
C ALA A 6 -27.16 3.64 10.73
N GLY A 7 -27.85 3.24 11.81
CA GLY A 7 -27.26 2.82 13.10
C GLY A 7 -27.72 3.60 14.34
N ALA A 8 -28.25 2.90 15.34
CA ALA A 8 -28.90 3.35 16.59
C ALA A 8 -28.11 4.39 17.46
N PRO A 9 -28.77 5.12 18.38
CA PRO A 9 -28.24 6.34 18.97
C PRO A 9 -27.15 6.04 20.02
N GLY A 10 -25.96 6.59 19.81
CA GLY A 10 -24.94 6.63 20.86
C GLY A 10 -23.67 7.36 20.46
N ARG A 11 -23.17 7.18 19.23
CA ARG A 11 -21.96 7.85 18.76
C ARG A 11 -22.07 8.28 17.30
N ARG A 12 -21.69 9.53 17.03
CA ARG A 12 -21.54 10.09 15.68
C ARG A 12 -20.07 10.03 15.32
N VAL A 13 -19.73 9.40 14.21
CA VAL A 13 -18.35 9.27 13.72
C VAL A 13 -18.26 9.94 12.35
N CYS A 14 -17.26 10.80 12.17
CA CYS A 14 -16.95 11.40 10.88
C CYS A 14 -15.66 10.79 10.32
N ILE A 15 -15.71 10.33 9.08
CA ILE A 15 -14.58 9.76 8.34
C ILE A 15 -14.18 10.75 7.26
N PHE A 16 -12.89 11.05 7.16
CA PHE A 16 -12.34 11.90 6.10
C PHE A 16 -11.70 11.01 5.03
N GLY A 17 -12.20 11.13 3.79
CA GLY A 17 -11.78 10.35 2.63
C GLY A 17 -12.67 9.13 2.38
N ALA A 18 -13.22 9.04 1.17
CA ALA A 18 -13.98 7.91 0.64
C ALA A 18 -13.10 7.02 -0.28
N GLY A 19 -11.83 6.85 0.08
CA GLY A 19 -10.99 5.78 -0.47
C GLY A 19 -11.39 4.41 0.06
N ILE A 20 -10.76 3.34 -0.45
CA ILE A 20 -11.05 1.96 -0.04
C ILE A 20 -11.01 1.80 1.50
N SER A 21 -10.01 2.38 2.17
CA SER A 21 -9.89 2.34 3.64
C SER A 21 -11.04 3.05 4.36
N GLY A 22 -11.44 4.23 3.89
CA GLY A 22 -12.55 4.99 4.45
C GLY A 22 -13.90 4.30 4.24
N LEU A 23 -14.12 3.70 3.06
CA LEU A 23 -15.31 2.91 2.76
C LEU A 23 -15.40 1.66 3.66
N ARG A 24 -14.28 0.97 3.89
CA ARG A 24 -14.24 -0.17 4.82
C ARG A 24 -14.43 0.23 6.28
N CYS A 25 -13.81 1.31 6.71
CA CYS A 25 -14.03 1.85 8.05
C CYS A 25 -15.52 2.19 8.28
N THR A 26 -16.17 2.75 7.26
CA THR A 26 -17.61 3.05 7.28
C THR A 26 -18.44 1.79 7.50
N ASP A 27 -18.19 0.76 6.70
CA ASP A 27 -18.89 -0.53 6.79
C ASP A 27 -18.86 -1.13 8.21
N VAL A 28 -17.68 -1.18 8.82
CA VAL A 28 -17.51 -1.67 10.21
C VAL A 28 -18.27 -0.81 11.23
N LEU A 29 -18.27 0.51 11.05
CA LEU A 29 -18.82 1.45 12.02
C LEU A 29 -20.34 1.64 11.88
N LEU A 30 -20.90 1.44 10.68
CA LEU A 30 -22.34 1.54 10.43
C LEU A 30 -23.16 0.55 11.28
N LEU A 31 -22.57 -0.56 11.70
CA LEU A 31 -23.20 -1.53 12.59
C LEU A 31 -23.46 -0.99 14.00
N LYS A 32 -22.72 0.05 14.44
CA LYS A 32 -22.68 0.50 15.85
C LYS A 32 -22.77 2.01 16.03
N SER A 33 -22.77 2.79 14.96
CA SER A 33 -22.63 4.24 15.03
C SER A 33 -23.22 4.91 13.80
N LYS A 34 -23.59 6.18 13.98
CA LYS A 34 -24.01 7.05 12.87
C LYS A 34 -22.76 7.61 12.19
N VAL A 35 -22.53 7.27 10.93
CA VAL A 35 -21.31 7.61 10.20
C VAL A 35 -21.57 8.66 9.13
N THR A 36 -20.71 9.69 9.06
CA THR A 36 -20.65 10.65 7.96
C THR A 36 -19.29 10.57 7.29
N ILE A 37 -19.23 10.36 5.96
CA ILE A 37 -17.99 10.46 5.19
C ILE A 37 -17.89 11.84 4.53
N LEU A 38 -16.74 12.48 4.65
CA LEU A 38 -16.38 13.70 3.93
C LEU A 38 -15.29 13.36 2.91
N GLU A 39 -15.62 13.44 1.62
CA GLU A 39 -14.68 13.23 0.51
C GLU A 39 -14.47 14.57 -0.21
N ALA A 40 -13.21 14.92 -0.45
CA ALA A 40 -12.85 16.17 -1.10
C ALA A 40 -13.12 16.13 -2.62
N ARG A 41 -13.09 14.93 -3.20
CA ARG A 41 -13.35 14.70 -4.63
C ARG A 41 -14.84 14.53 -4.91
N ASN A 42 -15.22 14.74 -6.16
CA ASN A 42 -16.55 14.45 -6.68
C ASN A 42 -16.77 12.94 -7.00
N ARG A 43 -15.95 12.06 -6.42
CA ARG A 43 -16.01 10.61 -6.63
C ARG A 43 -15.45 9.88 -5.41
N ILE A 44 -15.83 8.62 -5.26
CA ILE A 44 -15.24 7.70 -4.28
C ILE A 44 -14.05 6.93 -4.89
N GLY A 45 -13.41 6.07 -4.10
CA GLY A 45 -12.31 5.19 -4.53
C GLY A 45 -10.90 5.74 -4.23
N GLY A 46 -10.77 7.02 -3.91
CA GLY A 46 -9.51 7.62 -3.51
C GLY A 46 -8.47 7.57 -4.63
N ARG A 47 -7.36 6.85 -4.42
CA ARG A 47 -6.29 6.67 -5.40
C ARG A 47 -6.62 5.66 -6.50
N VAL A 48 -7.70 4.89 -6.37
CA VAL A 48 -8.21 4.04 -7.46
C VAL A 48 -9.03 4.92 -8.39
N ILE A 49 -8.54 5.09 -9.61
CA ILE A 49 -9.13 5.96 -10.62
C ILE A 49 -9.38 5.14 -11.87
N GLU A 50 -10.65 5.01 -12.22
CA GLU A 50 -11.06 4.55 -13.54
C GLU A 50 -11.30 5.77 -14.42
N TYR A 51 -10.65 5.80 -15.58
CA TYR A 51 -10.93 6.76 -16.62
C TYR A 51 -11.72 6.09 -17.72
N SER A 52 -13.02 6.39 -17.80
CA SER A 52 -13.88 5.94 -18.88
C SER A 52 -14.16 7.09 -19.84
N ARG A 53 -13.74 7.00 -21.10
CA ARG A 53 -14.20 7.89 -22.17
C ARG A 53 -14.95 7.09 -23.24
N PRO A 54 -16.24 7.37 -23.45
CA PRO A 54 -16.93 6.85 -24.61
C PRO A 54 -16.35 7.52 -25.86
N MET A 55 -15.80 6.73 -26.78
CA MET A 55 -15.50 7.16 -28.14
C MET A 55 -16.47 6.47 -29.11
N SER A 56 -16.70 7.09 -30.27
CA SER A 56 -17.65 6.59 -31.29
C SER A 56 -17.36 5.17 -31.79
N TRP A 57 -16.14 4.68 -31.60
CA TRP A 57 -15.68 3.38 -32.07
C TRP A 57 -15.19 2.44 -30.95
N ALA A 58 -15.02 2.94 -29.71
CA ALA A 58 -14.63 2.13 -28.56
C ALA A 58 -14.87 2.89 -27.24
N ASN A 59 -15.25 2.16 -26.19
CA ASN A 59 -15.16 2.69 -24.83
C ASN A 59 -13.73 2.48 -24.32
N TYR A 60 -13.00 3.58 -24.12
CA TYR A 60 -11.68 3.50 -23.50
C TYR A 60 -11.83 3.47 -21.99
N MET A 61 -11.32 2.42 -21.38
CA MET A 61 -11.13 2.32 -19.94
C MET A 61 -9.64 2.21 -19.63
N ALA A 62 -9.14 3.08 -18.78
CA ALA A 62 -7.81 2.98 -18.21
C ALA A 62 -7.91 3.08 -16.69
N GLU A 63 -7.28 2.15 -15.97
CA GLU A 63 -7.16 2.21 -14.53
C GLU A 63 -5.80 2.80 -14.15
N ILE A 64 -5.83 3.82 -13.31
CA ILE A 64 -4.66 4.35 -12.62
C ILE A 64 -4.84 3.95 -11.17
N GLY A 65 -4.34 2.77 -10.82
CA GLY A 65 -4.65 2.09 -9.56
C GLY A 65 -3.74 0.89 -9.28
N PRO A 66 -3.86 0.30 -8.08
CA PRO A 66 -3.00 -0.80 -7.65
C PRO A 66 -3.36 -2.12 -8.32
N ASN A 67 -2.38 -2.78 -8.93
CA ASN A 67 -2.50 -4.17 -9.38
C ASN A 67 -2.31 -5.12 -8.21
N SER A 68 -2.98 -6.27 -8.22
CA SER A 68 -2.91 -7.26 -7.15
C SER A 68 -2.89 -8.70 -7.68
N ASP A 69 -2.46 -9.63 -6.83
CA ASP A 69 -2.45 -11.07 -7.10
C ASP A 69 -3.65 -11.79 -6.45
N GLU A 70 -3.78 -13.10 -6.71
CA GLU A 70 -4.88 -13.94 -6.20
C GLU A 70 -4.93 -14.05 -4.68
N SER A 71 -3.80 -13.83 -4.00
CA SER A 71 -3.72 -13.90 -2.55
C SER A 71 -4.27 -12.63 -1.88
N HIS A 72 -4.42 -11.55 -2.65
CA HIS A 72 -4.87 -10.27 -2.14
C HIS A 72 -6.41 -10.24 -1.96
N PRO A 73 -6.94 -9.67 -0.86
CA PRO A 73 -8.39 -9.57 -0.63
C PRO A 73 -9.18 -8.86 -1.74
N VAL A 74 -8.51 -8.01 -2.52
CA VAL A 74 -9.09 -7.33 -3.69
C VAL A 74 -9.37 -8.28 -4.86
N TYR A 75 -8.65 -9.40 -4.99
CA TYR A 75 -8.94 -10.39 -6.02
C TYR A 75 -10.33 -10.99 -5.82
N LYS A 76 -10.68 -11.36 -4.59
CA LYS A 76 -12.04 -11.84 -4.29
C LYS A 76 -13.11 -10.76 -4.47
N LEU A 77 -12.80 -9.48 -4.22
CA LEU A 77 -13.69 -8.37 -4.60
C LEU A 77 -14.02 -8.42 -6.09
N ALA A 78 -12.98 -8.54 -6.93
CA ALA A 78 -13.17 -8.60 -8.37
C ALA A 78 -13.96 -9.84 -8.81
N THR A 79 -13.74 -11.00 -8.18
CA THR A 79 -14.54 -12.20 -8.43
C THR A 79 -16.01 -12.01 -8.04
N ASP A 80 -16.27 -11.52 -6.82
CA ASP A 80 -17.62 -11.33 -6.28
C ASP A 80 -18.41 -10.23 -7.03
N THR A 81 -17.74 -9.25 -7.64
CA THR A 81 -18.37 -8.25 -8.52
C THR A 81 -18.52 -8.67 -9.97
N ALA A 82 -17.99 -9.83 -10.35
CA ALA A 82 -17.77 -10.19 -11.75
C ALA A 82 -16.98 -9.11 -12.53
N THR A 83 -16.05 -8.43 -11.85
CA THR A 83 -15.10 -7.53 -12.51
C THR A 83 -14.19 -8.37 -13.42
N PRO A 84 -14.05 -8.01 -14.71
CA PRO A 84 -13.13 -8.70 -15.61
C PRO A 84 -11.71 -8.68 -15.05
N LEU A 85 -11.11 -9.86 -14.94
CA LEU A 85 -9.73 -10.04 -14.51
C LEU A 85 -8.86 -10.44 -15.70
N HIS A 86 -7.65 -9.90 -15.75
CA HIS A 86 -6.66 -10.27 -16.76
C HIS A 86 -5.38 -10.73 -16.09
N HIS A 87 -4.92 -11.93 -16.44
CA HIS A 87 -3.62 -12.42 -16.02
C HIS A 87 -2.57 -12.02 -17.05
N TRP A 88 -1.68 -11.12 -16.64
CA TRP A 88 -0.50 -10.79 -17.41
C TRP A 88 0.44 -12.00 -17.41
N ASN A 89 0.90 -12.39 -18.59
CA ASN A 89 1.98 -13.36 -18.67
C ASN A 89 3.32 -12.70 -18.28
N ASN A 90 4.33 -13.51 -18.00
CA ASN A 90 5.65 -13.02 -17.61
C ASN A 90 6.55 -12.68 -18.81
N LYS A 91 6.02 -12.71 -20.04
CA LYS A 91 6.84 -12.41 -21.23
C LYS A 91 7.11 -10.92 -21.26
N GLN A 92 8.38 -10.60 -21.25
CA GLN A 92 8.87 -9.23 -21.33
C GLN A 92 9.55 -9.02 -22.67
N LEU A 93 9.35 -7.83 -23.24
CA LEU A 93 10.03 -7.38 -24.44
C LEU A 93 10.80 -6.12 -24.09
N ILE A 94 12.11 -6.26 -23.94
CA ILE A 94 13.00 -5.17 -23.54
C ILE A 94 13.81 -4.77 -24.77
N TYR A 95 13.89 -3.46 -25.00
CA TYR A 95 14.65 -2.85 -26.07
C TYR A 95 15.83 -2.08 -25.48
N ASP A 96 16.97 -2.15 -26.16
CA ASP A 96 18.11 -1.28 -25.85
C ASP A 96 17.88 0.16 -26.34
N PRO A 97 18.74 1.14 -25.97
CA PRO A 97 18.59 2.52 -26.44
C PRO A 97 18.68 2.72 -27.96
N SER A 98 19.17 1.73 -28.71
CA SER A 98 19.16 1.76 -30.18
C SER A 98 17.84 1.28 -30.78
N GLY A 99 16.91 0.80 -29.95
CA GLY A 99 15.62 0.24 -30.37
C GLY A 99 15.71 -1.24 -30.76
N LYS A 100 16.81 -1.93 -30.46
CA LYS A 100 16.97 -3.36 -30.75
C LYS A 100 16.44 -4.20 -29.58
N ALA A 101 15.64 -5.21 -29.89
CA ALA A 101 15.12 -6.13 -28.90
C ALA A 101 16.24 -7.01 -28.32
N LEU A 102 16.28 -7.13 -26.99
CA LEU A 102 17.17 -8.05 -26.30
C LEU A 102 16.68 -9.51 -26.45
N PRO A 103 17.58 -10.50 -26.45
CA PRO A 103 17.21 -11.91 -26.52
C PRO A 103 16.29 -12.33 -25.37
N ALA A 104 15.21 -13.06 -25.68
CA ALA A 104 14.18 -13.45 -24.71
C ALA A 104 14.74 -14.30 -23.55
N GLU A 105 15.68 -15.20 -23.83
CA GLU A 105 16.33 -16.03 -22.81
C GLU A 105 17.14 -15.20 -21.81
N GLN A 106 17.88 -14.21 -22.31
CA GLN A 106 18.63 -13.27 -21.49
C GLN A 106 17.69 -12.45 -20.59
N ILE A 107 16.62 -11.89 -21.17
CA ILE A 107 15.61 -11.14 -20.43
C ILE A 107 15.01 -12.01 -19.31
N GLN A 108 14.57 -13.22 -19.63
CA GLN A 108 13.93 -14.12 -18.67
C GLN A 108 14.86 -14.44 -17.50
N ARG A 109 16.14 -14.74 -17.77
CA ARG A 109 17.13 -15.05 -16.73
C ARG A 109 17.39 -13.85 -15.83
N LEU A 110 17.66 -12.67 -16.40
CA LEU A 110 17.97 -11.46 -15.64
C LEU A 110 16.77 -10.97 -14.82
N SER A 111 15.56 -11.00 -15.38
CA SER A 111 14.34 -10.62 -14.66
C SER A 111 14.01 -11.58 -13.52
N THR A 112 14.25 -12.88 -13.70
CA THR A 112 14.07 -13.89 -12.63
C THR A 112 15.05 -13.64 -11.48
N LEU A 113 16.31 -13.33 -11.80
CA LEU A 113 17.31 -12.99 -10.80
C LEU A 113 16.90 -11.72 -10.03
N LEU A 114 16.57 -10.66 -10.77
CA LEU A 114 16.18 -9.37 -10.22
C LEU A 114 14.97 -9.48 -9.26
N GLY A 115 13.95 -10.27 -9.62
CA GLY A 115 12.77 -10.48 -8.79
C GLY A 115 13.04 -11.25 -7.48
N ARG A 116 14.06 -12.11 -7.45
CA ARG A 116 14.48 -12.81 -6.21
C ARG A 116 15.22 -11.87 -5.27
N GLU A 117 16.12 -11.06 -5.82
CA GLU A 117 16.98 -10.16 -5.06
C GLU A 117 16.20 -8.99 -4.43
N PHE A 118 15.12 -8.53 -5.07
CA PHE A 118 14.22 -7.50 -4.52
C PHE A 118 13.53 -7.89 -3.20
N ARG A 119 13.51 -9.19 -2.85
CA ARG A 119 12.88 -9.70 -1.62
C ARG A 119 13.84 -9.80 -0.44
N VAL A 120 15.12 -9.49 -0.63
CA VAL A 120 16.13 -9.62 0.40
C VAL A 120 16.23 -8.33 1.21
N LYS A 121 16.24 -8.46 2.54
CA LYS A 121 16.50 -7.33 3.44
C LYS A 121 18.00 -7.05 3.48
N SER A 122 18.41 -5.85 3.08
CA SER A 122 19.77 -5.36 3.27
C SER A 122 19.77 -3.99 3.96
N GLN A 123 20.88 -3.64 4.60
CA GLN A 123 21.14 -2.28 5.06
C GLN A 123 21.58 -1.36 3.93
N ASP A 124 21.97 -1.91 2.78
CA ASP A 124 22.37 -1.14 1.61
C ASP A 124 21.19 -0.51 0.87
N SER A 125 21.52 0.38 -0.07
CA SER A 125 20.57 0.76 -1.11
C SER A 125 20.21 -0.45 -1.98
N LEU A 126 19.03 -0.44 -2.59
CA LEU A 126 18.63 -1.49 -3.54
C LEU A 126 19.65 -1.65 -4.67
N GLN A 127 20.18 -0.53 -5.19
CA GLN A 127 21.17 -0.56 -6.26
C GLN A 127 22.48 -1.21 -5.80
N ASP A 128 23.01 -0.84 -4.63
CA ASP A 128 24.28 -1.38 -4.13
C ASP A 128 24.18 -2.87 -3.83
N PHE A 129 23.04 -3.29 -3.28
CA PHE A 129 22.74 -4.69 -3.07
C PHE A 129 22.75 -5.48 -4.39
N ILE A 130 22.04 -4.98 -5.41
CA ILE A 130 21.99 -5.61 -6.73
C ILE A 130 23.36 -5.63 -7.39
N ARG A 131 24.15 -4.54 -7.30
CA ARG A 131 25.48 -4.46 -7.88
C ARG A 131 26.41 -5.54 -7.32
N ARG A 132 26.50 -5.66 -5.99
CA ARG A 132 27.31 -6.69 -5.34
C ARG A 132 26.84 -8.09 -5.74
N ARG A 133 25.54 -8.31 -5.74
CA ARG A 133 25.00 -9.62 -6.08
C ARG A 133 25.25 -9.97 -7.54
N ALA A 134 25.18 -9.00 -8.44
CA ALA A 134 25.51 -9.16 -9.85
C ALA A 134 26.97 -9.61 -10.04
N GLU A 135 27.91 -9.07 -9.25
CA GLU A 135 29.33 -9.50 -9.26
C GLU A 135 29.50 -10.98 -8.87
N GLU A 136 28.66 -11.49 -7.98
CA GLU A 136 28.73 -12.88 -7.52
C GLU A 136 28.11 -13.88 -8.51
N VAL A 137 27.01 -13.50 -9.18
CA VAL A 137 26.15 -14.46 -9.91
C VAL A 137 26.10 -14.26 -11.43
N VAL A 138 26.57 -13.12 -11.94
CA VAL A 138 26.58 -12.81 -13.37
C VAL A 138 28.03 -12.65 -13.84
N PRO A 139 28.60 -13.64 -14.57
CA PRO A 139 29.99 -13.59 -15.01
C PRO A 139 30.27 -12.50 -16.04
N ASP A 140 29.31 -12.26 -16.95
CA ASP A 140 29.45 -11.29 -18.03
C ASP A 140 29.27 -9.85 -17.54
N GLU A 141 30.21 -8.97 -17.87
CA GLU A 141 30.19 -7.58 -17.41
C GLU A 141 29.07 -6.75 -18.05
N VAL A 142 28.74 -7.03 -19.31
CA VAL A 142 27.67 -6.33 -20.03
C VAL A 142 26.33 -6.68 -19.40
N GLU A 143 26.11 -7.95 -19.07
CA GLU A 143 24.94 -8.41 -18.36
C GLU A 143 24.84 -7.89 -16.92
N ARG A 144 25.96 -7.75 -16.21
CA ARG A 144 25.96 -7.09 -14.89
C ARG A 144 25.44 -5.66 -14.99
N LYS A 145 25.96 -4.89 -15.96
CA LYS A 145 25.52 -3.51 -16.18
C LYS A 145 24.04 -3.46 -16.56
N LEU A 146 23.61 -4.37 -17.43
CA LEU A 146 22.20 -4.49 -17.82
C LEU A 146 21.30 -4.83 -16.63
N LEU A 147 21.68 -5.78 -15.77
CA LEU A 147 20.91 -6.14 -14.57
C LEU A 147 20.75 -4.95 -13.61
N VAL A 148 21.84 -4.21 -13.37
CA VAL A 148 21.79 -3.00 -12.53
C VAL A 148 20.88 -1.95 -13.16
N GLN A 149 20.95 -1.74 -14.47
CA GLN A 149 20.06 -0.80 -15.17
C GLN A 149 18.59 -1.27 -15.15
N MET A 150 18.34 -2.57 -15.32
CA MET A 150 16.98 -3.12 -15.22
C MET A 150 16.39 -2.89 -13.82
N SER A 151 17.21 -2.78 -12.78
CA SER A 151 16.72 -2.46 -11.43
C SER A 151 16.07 -1.08 -11.31
N ASP A 152 16.43 -0.13 -12.17
CA ASP A 152 15.87 1.23 -12.13
C ASP A 152 14.35 1.25 -12.32
N VAL A 153 13.76 0.20 -12.89
CA VAL A 153 12.30 0.04 -12.99
C VAL A 153 11.62 0.06 -11.61
N PHE A 154 12.30 -0.43 -10.56
CA PHE A 154 11.79 -0.35 -9.19
C PHE A 154 11.75 1.07 -8.65
N GLY A 155 12.56 1.97 -9.21
CA GLY A 155 12.45 3.39 -8.95
C GLY A 155 11.07 3.94 -9.30
N ALA A 156 10.52 3.50 -10.44
CA ALA A 156 9.20 3.89 -10.88
C ALA A 156 8.08 3.28 -10.02
N TYR A 157 8.27 2.07 -9.48
CA TYR A 157 7.28 1.43 -8.61
C TYR A 157 7.18 2.09 -7.23
N VAL A 158 8.31 2.49 -6.64
CA VAL A 158 8.37 3.04 -5.27
C VAL A 158 8.25 4.56 -5.27
N GLY A 159 8.57 5.24 -6.38
CA GLY A 159 8.53 6.70 -6.50
C GLY A 159 9.81 7.41 -6.02
N GLU A 160 10.89 6.67 -5.79
CA GLU A 160 12.22 7.19 -5.47
C GLU A 160 13.31 6.44 -6.26
N PRO A 161 14.44 7.05 -6.63
CA PRO A 161 15.50 6.34 -7.31
C PRO A 161 16.13 5.20 -6.48
N VAL A 162 16.50 4.10 -7.13
CA VAL A 162 16.95 2.85 -6.46
C VAL A 162 18.24 2.97 -5.64
N TRP A 163 19.06 4.01 -5.88
CA TRP A 163 20.24 4.33 -5.08
C TRP A 163 19.93 5.11 -3.79
N LYS A 164 18.68 5.58 -3.60
CA LYS A 164 18.19 6.17 -2.35
C LYS A 164 17.29 5.22 -1.56
N GLN A 165 16.71 4.23 -2.24
CA GLN A 165 15.84 3.25 -1.62
C GLN A 165 16.62 2.33 -0.68
N SER A 166 16.34 2.40 0.61
CA SER A 166 16.85 1.43 1.57
C SER A 166 16.00 0.16 1.55
N LEU A 167 16.61 -1.00 1.33
CA LEU A 167 15.92 -2.30 1.41
C LEU A 167 15.36 -2.59 2.82
N ARG A 168 15.85 -1.88 3.85
CA ARG A 168 15.29 -1.93 5.21
C ARG A 168 13.94 -1.20 5.32
N PHE A 169 13.76 -0.10 4.59
CA PHE A 169 12.62 0.81 4.74
C PHE A 169 11.73 0.91 3.49
N ALA A 170 12.07 0.23 2.39
CA ALA A 170 11.38 0.28 1.09
C ALA A 170 9.86 0.01 1.14
N TRP A 171 9.37 -0.54 2.25
CA TRP A 171 7.98 -0.95 2.44
C TRP A 171 7.24 -0.13 3.49
N MET A 172 7.71 1.09 3.82
CA MET A 172 7.09 1.94 4.84
C MET A 172 7.06 3.42 4.44
N GLU A 173 5.90 4.06 4.61
CA GLU A 173 5.76 5.53 4.57
C GLU A 173 5.37 6.04 5.96
N ILE A 174 5.86 7.22 6.35
CA ILE A 174 5.66 7.78 7.69
C ILE A 174 5.21 9.24 7.57
N TRP A 175 4.17 9.61 8.30
CA TRP A 175 3.61 10.96 8.34
C TRP A 175 3.51 11.43 9.79
N ASP A 176 4.24 12.50 10.14
CA ASP A 176 4.13 13.16 11.44
C ASP A 176 3.00 14.20 11.42
N LEU A 177 1.87 13.88 12.06
CA LEU A 177 0.70 14.74 12.12
C LEU A 177 0.86 15.88 13.14
N SER A 178 1.93 15.89 13.95
CA SER A 178 2.19 16.96 14.91
C SER A 178 2.66 18.24 14.23
N THR A 179 3.23 18.12 13.03
CA THR A 179 3.73 19.23 12.21
C THR A 179 2.63 20.05 11.54
N PHE A 180 1.37 19.59 11.59
CA PHE A 180 0.27 20.30 10.95
C PHE A 180 0.01 21.65 11.64
N ARG A 181 -0.73 22.55 10.98
CA ARG A 181 -1.14 23.80 11.61
C ARG A 181 -2.29 23.55 12.58
N ALA A 182 -2.33 24.31 13.68
CA ALA A 182 -3.47 24.34 14.57
C ALA A 182 -4.76 24.67 13.78
N PRO A 183 -5.92 24.07 14.12
CA PRO A 183 -6.16 23.15 15.25
C PRO A 183 -5.95 21.66 14.90
N ASN A 184 -5.39 21.35 13.73
CA ASN A 184 -5.32 19.98 13.20
C ASN A 184 -4.02 19.24 13.55
N ASN A 185 -3.07 19.89 14.22
CA ASN A 185 -1.91 19.22 14.78
C ASN A 185 -2.34 18.21 15.83
N ARG A 186 -1.84 16.99 15.72
CA ARG A 186 -2.05 15.94 16.73
C ARG A 186 -0.73 15.27 17.05
N PRO A 187 -0.49 14.89 18.32
CA PRO A 187 0.70 14.12 18.70
C PRO A 187 0.54 12.66 18.23
N ALA A 188 0.54 12.46 16.92
CA ALA A 188 0.30 11.18 16.27
C ALA A 188 1.21 11.04 15.04
N ILE A 189 1.79 9.85 14.88
CA ILE A 189 2.53 9.46 13.68
C ILE A 189 1.72 8.39 12.98
N LEU A 190 1.53 8.55 11.67
CA LEU A 190 0.84 7.59 10.82
C LEU A 190 1.88 6.81 10.01
N PHE A 191 1.80 5.49 10.07
CA PHE A 191 2.63 4.57 9.28
C PHE A 191 1.76 3.88 8.22
N TYR A 192 2.18 3.92 6.97
CA TYR A 192 1.71 2.99 5.94
C TYR A 192 2.75 1.90 5.79
N LEU A 193 2.34 0.65 6.01
CA LEU A 193 3.22 -0.51 5.95
C LEU A 193 2.78 -1.40 4.80
N TYR A 194 3.74 -1.94 4.08
CA TYR A 194 3.52 -2.81 2.93
C TYR A 194 4.27 -4.13 3.10
N GLY A 195 3.87 -5.13 2.31
CA GLY A 195 4.59 -6.41 2.21
C GLY A 195 4.87 -7.09 3.55
N ASP A 196 6.10 -7.54 3.74
CA ASP A 196 6.49 -8.31 4.92
C ASP A 196 6.52 -7.49 6.20
N CYS A 197 6.71 -6.17 6.11
CA CYS A 197 6.59 -5.28 7.27
C CYS A 197 5.15 -5.29 7.80
N LEU A 198 4.15 -5.18 6.92
CA LEU A 198 2.74 -5.30 7.29
C LEU A 198 2.43 -6.69 7.89
N ARG A 199 2.89 -7.78 7.23
CA ARG A 199 2.69 -9.15 7.74
C ARG A 199 3.26 -9.34 9.15
N HIS A 200 4.46 -8.80 9.39
CA HIS A 200 5.11 -8.87 10.69
C HIS A 200 4.29 -8.16 11.77
N ILE A 201 3.84 -6.92 11.52
CA ILE A 201 3.00 -6.17 12.47
C ILE A 201 1.68 -6.91 12.73
N VAL A 202 1.01 -7.37 11.67
CA VAL A 202 -0.24 -8.12 11.80
C VAL A 202 -0.07 -9.40 12.64
N ASN A 203 1.04 -10.12 12.50
CA ASN A 203 1.34 -11.30 13.34
C ASN A 203 1.65 -10.95 14.80
N ILE A 204 2.21 -9.77 15.08
CA ILE A 204 2.37 -9.28 16.46
C ILE A 204 0.99 -9.04 17.10
N TYR A 205 -0.02 -8.65 16.31
CA TYR A 205 -1.36 -8.40 16.83
C TYR A 205 -2.05 -9.65 17.40
N ASP A 206 -1.62 -10.85 17.00
CA ASP A 206 -2.09 -12.14 17.54
C ASP A 206 -1.48 -12.52 18.90
N LYS A 207 -0.46 -11.78 19.35
CA LYS A 207 0.21 -12.08 20.62
C LYS A 207 -0.60 -11.58 21.82
N PRO A 208 -0.42 -12.19 23.01
CA PRO A 208 -1.00 -11.69 24.25
C PRO A 208 -0.71 -10.19 24.46
N LYS A 209 -1.62 -9.48 25.12
CA LYS A 209 -1.59 -8.00 25.22
C LYS A 209 -0.24 -7.45 25.72
N VAL A 210 0.36 -8.08 26.73
CA VAL A 210 1.65 -7.67 27.33
C VAL A 210 2.78 -7.80 26.31
N ASP A 211 2.86 -8.93 25.61
CA ASP A 211 3.87 -9.15 24.57
C ASP A 211 3.65 -8.23 23.38
N LYS A 212 2.39 -8.05 22.96
CA LYS A 212 2.02 -7.17 21.85
C LYS A 212 2.48 -5.73 22.08
N THR A 213 2.17 -5.13 23.23
CA THR A 213 2.54 -3.74 23.51
C THR A 213 4.05 -3.56 23.48
N ARG A 214 4.81 -4.48 24.08
CA ARG A 214 6.28 -4.45 24.07
C ARG A 214 6.85 -4.59 22.66
N LEU A 215 6.40 -5.60 21.90
CA LEU A 215 6.89 -5.86 20.54
C LEU A 215 6.59 -4.72 19.57
N LEU A 216 5.40 -4.12 19.68
CA LEU A 216 5.06 -2.95 18.88
C LEU A 216 5.87 -1.72 19.30
N ASP A 217 6.09 -1.50 20.59
CA ASP A 217 6.95 -0.41 21.06
C ASP A 217 8.38 -0.58 20.56
N ASP A 218 8.97 -1.76 20.71
CA ASP A 218 10.31 -2.08 20.22
C ASP A 218 10.44 -1.84 18.69
N PHE A 219 9.39 -2.18 17.93
CA PHE A 219 9.36 -1.95 16.49
C PHE A 219 9.29 -0.46 16.13
N PHE A 220 8.40 0.31 16.79
CA PHE A 220 8.12 1.70 16.40
C PHE A 220 9.03 2.74 17.07
N ARG A 221 9.69 2.38 18.19
CA ARG A 221 10.58 3.26 18.95
C ARG A 221 11.67 3.92 18.12
N PRO A 222 12.40 3.22 17.25
CA PRO A 222 13.44 3.84 16.43
C PRO A 222 12.94 5.00 15.56
N TYR A 223 11.63 5.06 15.25
CA TYR A 223 11.04 6.12 14.45
C TYR A 223 10.60 7.29 15.32
N TYR A 224 9.77 7.04 16.34
CA TYR A 224 9.26 8.14 17.16
C TYR A 224 10.34 8.75 18.06
N SER A 225 11.42 8.03 18.38
CA SER A 225 12.55 8.57 19.15
C SER A 225 13.34 9.62 18.38
N CYS A 226 13.17 9.67 17.06
CA CYS A 226 13.79 10.66 16.19
C CYS A 226 12.94 11.94 16.07
N LEU A 227 11.75 12.00 16.69
CA LEU A 227 10.93 13.21 16.65
C LEU A 227 11.64 14.37 17.37
N PRO A 228 11.48 15.61 16.88
CA PRO A 228 11.98 16.79 17.57
C PRO A 228 11.46 16.83 19.01
N LYS A 229 12.36 17.08 19.97
CA LYS A 229 12.08 17.16 21.41
C LYS A 229 11.66 15.85 22.09
N TYR A 230 11.82 14.70 21.43
CA TYR A 230 11.68 13.42 22.11
C TYR A 230 12.67 13.30 23.26
N SER A 231 12.20 12.87 24.43
CA SER A 231 13.03 12.51 25.57
C SER A 231 12.55 11.18 26.15
N ALA A 232 13.49 10.25 26.37
CA ALA A 232 13.15 8.95 26.93
C ALA A 232 12.65 9.03 28.38
N ASP A 233 13.01 10.10 29.09
CA ASP A 233 12.65 10.32 30.49
C ASP A 233 11.36 11.13 30.66
N ASP A 234 10.88 11.74 29.57
CA ASP A 234 9.64 12.53 29.60
C ASP A 234 8.41 11.61 29.52
N PRO A 235 7.48 11.67 30.50
CA PRO A 235 6.26 10.87 30.48
C PRO A 235 5.34 11.19 29.28
N ASP A 236 5.41 12.39 28.70
CA ASP A 236 4.62 12.77 27.52
C ASP A 236 5.16 12.15 26.22
N CYS A 237 6.43 11.72 26.22
CA CYS A 237 7.05 10.98 25.12
C CYS A 237 6.80 9.47 25.19
N LYS A 238 6.02 8.99 26.16
CA LYS A 238 5.65 7.58 26.26
C LYS A 238 4.48 7.25 25.34
N LEU A 239 4.66 6.20 24.54
CA LEU A 239 3.64 5.67 23.66
C LEU A 239 2.39 5.25 24.46
N LYS A 240 1.26 5.90 24.18
CA LYS A 240 -0.02 5.61 24.87
C LYS A 240 -0.82 4.50 24.21
N ALA A 241 -0.78 4.40 22.89
CA ALA A 241 -1.49 3.38 22.13
C ALA A 241 -0.90 3.21 20.74
N ILE A 242 -1.04 2.00 20.17
CA ILE A 242 -0.83 1.73 18.75
C ILE A 242 -2.12 1.12 18.22
N LEU A 243 -2.68 1.77 17.20
CA LEU A 243 -3.86 1.32 16.48
C LEU A 243 -3.41 0.94 15.08
N ALA A 244 -3.66 -0.30 14.69
CA ALA A 244 -3.39 -0.81 13.36
C ALA A 244 -4.67 -1.42 12.80
N THR A 245 -4.84 -1.33 11.47
CA THR A 245 -5.85 -2.10 10.77
C THR A 245 -5.28 -3.48 10.46
N GLU A 246 -6.06 -4.53 10.75
CA GLU A 246 -5.64 -5.92 10.49
C GLU A 246 -6.15 -6.40 9.13
N TRP A 247 -6.17 -5.52 8.13
CA TRP A 247 -6.76 -5.74 6.79
C TRP A 247 -6.30 -7.04 6.11
N LEU A 248 -5.06 -7.46 6.38
CA LEU A 248 -4.50 -8.70 5.86
C LEU A 248 -5.24 -9.96 6.37
N LYS A 249 -5.86 -9.90 7.56
CA LYS A 249 -6.61 -10.99 8.18
C LYS A 249 -8.12 -10.91 7.94
N ASP A 250 -8.63 -9.79 7.42
CA ASP A 250 -10.05 -9.62 7.17
C ASP A 250 -10.51 -10.60 6.07
N GLY A 251 -11.16 -11.70 6.46
CA GLY A 251 -11.68 -12.70 5.53
C GLY A 251 -12.75 -12.12 4.61
N ALA A 252 -12.78 -12.51 3.35
CA ALA A 252 -13.50 -11.79 2.30
C ALA A 252 -15.05 -11.87 2.32
N GLU A 253 -15.69 -12.04 3.47
CA GLU A 253 -17.14 -11.86 3.66
C GLU A 253 -17.52 -10.37 3.67
N TRP A 254 -16.68 -9.51 4.26
CA TRP A 254 -16.89 -8.05 4.32
C TRP A 254 -16.95 -7.37 2.95
N VAL A 255 -16.33 -8.02 1.96
CA VAL A 255 -16.29 -7.58 0.56
C VAL A 255 -17.70 -7.48 -0.02
N ARG A 256 -18.59 -8.43 0.33
CA ARG A 256 -19.99 -8.40 -0.12
C ARG A 256 -20.76 -7.25 0.50
N GLU A 257 -20.45 -6.89 1.74
CA GLU A 257 -21.08 -5.79 2.47
C GLU A 257 -20.63 -4.42 1.89
N LEU A 258 -19.34 -4.28 1.57
CA LEU A 258 -18.79 -3.10 0.88
C LEU A 258 -19.48 -2.87 -0.49
N LEU A 259 -19.72 -3.94 -1.25
CA LEU A 259 -20.42 -3.88 -2.54
C LEU A 259 -21.90 -3.53 -2.41
N GLN A 260 -22.55 -4.00 -1.35
CA GLN A 260 -23.92 -3.57 -1.02
C GLN A 260 -23.96 -2.09 -0.64
N LEU A 261 -22.96 -1.61 0.10
CA LEU A 261 -22.83 -0.20 0.49
C LEU A 261 -22.59 0.72 -0.71
N THR A 262 -21.64 0.40 -1.60
CA THR A 262 -21.39 1.19 -2.81
C THR A 262 -22.62 1.20 -3.73
N ARG A 263 -23.32 0.08 -3.89
CA ARG A 263 -24.60 0.03 -4.64
C ARG A 263 -25.71 0.87 -4.01
N ARG A 264 -25.82 0.88 -2.67
CA ARG A 264 -26.79 1.73 -1.95
C ARG A 264 -26.44 3.23 -2.04
N VAL A 265 -25.16 3.57 -2.02
CA VAL A 265 -24.66 4.94 -2.22
C VAL A 265 -24.95 5.41 -3.65
N TRP A 266 -24.67 4.57 -4.66
CA TRP A 266 -24.80 4.92 -6.07
C TRP A 266 -26.26 5.09 -6.52
N ARG A 267 -27.19 4.21 -6.07
CA ARG A 267 -28.64 4.37 -6.35
C ARG A 267 -29.29 5.60 -5.72
N ARG A 268 -28.63 6.26 -4.77
CA ARG A 268 -29.11 7.52 -4.17
C ARG A 268 -28.52 8.78 -4.82
N GLN A 269 -27.61 8.60 -5.79
CA GLN A 269 -27.02 9.70 -6.57
C GLN A 269 -27.61 9.85 -7.98
N GLN A 270 -28.39 8.86 -8.46
CA GLN A 270 -29.32 9.00 -9.59
C GLN A 270 -30.69 9.43 -9.06
#